data_AF-A0A2D7B7Y0-F1
#
_entry.id   AF-A0A2D7B7Y0-F1
#
_cell.length_a   1.000
_cell.length_b   1.000
_cell.length_c   1.000
_cell.angle_alpha   90.00
_cell.angle_beta   90.00
_cell.angle_gamma   90.00
#
_symmetry.space_group_name_H-M   'P 1'
#
loop_
_entity.id
_entity.type
_entity.pdbx_description
1 polymer ?
#
loop_
_entity_poly.entity_id
_entity_poly.type
_entity_poly.pdbx_seq_one_letter_code
_entity_poly.pdbx_strand_id
1 'polypeptide(L)'
;MLHGVSDGHHPNGQLQVREHSEKNISHGLRTKWFESGLTDSFGVMMTVGQALNLRTDNLLGNDIDPEKNTFHLIHIPAFSENGGTITYDGEVIAYTRPDSEGDLYVPVIGLTKEALMGVQYELAWDHRMLSLKGVISNSLPGFVMGVHTYDQEGWASVAWDDATLAGIDIDEHEPMMVWRFCRVAEGGTGLSLERALLVGKQEGFGRMPSATLYLRPDDRSMAGLRGGIKAIDFHGRQIHLWVDTRGAQHWQLESASRLEPSKWSRLKILAGNERWQQLELPHNEGMHFLRLLPLIGTDR
;
A
#
# COMPACT_ATOMS: atom_id res chain seq x y z
N MET A 1 1.17 -6.08 42.52
CA MET A 1 1.82 -5.73 41.24
C MET A 1 2.57 -6.96 40.79
N LEU A 2 2.18 -7.59 39.68
CA LEU A 2 2.84 -8.79 39.17
C LEU A 2 4.16 -8.38 38.51
N HIS A 3 5.24 -8.92 39.06
CA HIS A 3 6.61 -8.75 38.58
C HIS A 3 7.37 -10.06 38.83
N GLY A 4 7.91 -10.68 37.79
CA GLY A 4 8.53 -12.01 37.84
C GLY A 4 7.68 -13.12 37.24
N VAL A 5 7.98 -14.37 37.60
CA VAL A 5 7.30 -15.57 37.09
C VAL A 5 5.93 -15.71 37.76
N SER A 6 4.90 -15.98 36.96
CA SER A 6 3.55 -16.34 37.40
C SER A 6 3.21 -17.73 36.89
N ASP A 7 2.85 -18.61 37.84
CA ASP A 7 2.48 -20.00 37.57
C ASP A 7 1.01 -20.24 37.91
N GLY A 8 0.24 -20.73 36.94
CA GLY A 8 -1.08 -21.29 37.13
C GLY A 8 -1.03 -22.81 37.13
N HIS A 9 -1.84 -23.46 37.97
CA HIS A 9 -1.85 -24.91 38.13
C HIS A 9 -3.26 -25.46 37.89
N HIS A 10 -3.32 -26.66 37.31
CA HIS A 10 -4.53 -27.45 37.20
C HIS A 10 -4.98 -27.96 38.59
N PRO A 11 -6.24 -28.38 38.76
CA PRO A 11 -6.72 -28.94 40.02
C PRO A 11 -5.94 -30.16 40.53
N ASN A 12 -5.29 -30.90 39.61
CA ASN A 12 -4.45 -32.05 39.92
C ASN A 12 -3.02 -31.67 40.37
N GLY A 13 -2.73 -30.37 40.50
CA GLY A 13 -1.44 -29.85 40.96
C GLY A 13 -0.38 -29.75 39.87
N GLN A 14 -0.66 -30.16 38.63
CA GLN A 14 0.26 -29.97 37.52
C GLN A 14 0.26 -28.53 37.03
N LEU A 15 1.40 -28.09 36.49
CA LEU A 15 1.54 -26.76 35.93
C LEU A 15 0.60 -26.62 34.72
N GLN A 16 -0.29 -25.64 34.74
CA GLN A 16 -1.21 -25.32 33.65
C GLN A 16 -0.61 -24.24 32.75
N VAL A 17 0.02 -23.25 33.35
CA VAL A 17 0.61 -22.12 32.62
C VAL A 17 1.74 -21.50 33.40
N ARG A 18 2.75 -21.02 32.67
CA ARG A 18 3.85 -20.22 33.19
C ARG A 18 4.04 -19.03 32.28
N GLU A 19 4.12 -17.84 32.87
CA GLU A 19 4.41 -16.60 32.16
C GLU A 19 5.30 -15.70 33.00
N HIS A 20 6.04 -14.81 32.34
CA HIS A 20 6.76 -13.73 33.00
C HIS A 20 5.96 -12.45 32.89
N SER A 21 5.92 -11.66 33.96
CA SER A 21 5.32 -10.34 33.96
C SER A 21 6.31 -9.28 34.45
N GLU A 22 6.29 -8.13 33.81
CA GLU A 22 6.97 -6.92 34.27
C GLU A 22 5.95 -5.79 34.38
N LYS A 23 5.79 -5.21 35.57
CA LYS A 23 4.88 -4.07 35.82
C LYS A 23 3.42 -4.37 35.44
N ASN A 24 2.95 -5.58 35.76
CA ASN A 24 1.63 -6.14 35.38
C ASN A 24 1.43 -6.42 33.87
N ILE A 25 2.47 -6.32 33.04
CA ILE A 25 2.40 -6.68 31.61
C ILE A 25 3.13 -8.00 31.42
N SER A 26 2.45 -9.01 30.89
CA SER A 26 3.09 -10.27 30.50
C SER A 26 4.05 -10.05 29.33
N HIS A 27 5.27 -10.56 29.45
CA HIS A 27 6.33 -10.39 28.46
C HIS A 27 7.15 -11.68 28.32
N GLY A 28 7.69 -11.96 27.14
CA GLY A 28 8.53 -13.13 26.90
C GLY A 28 7.73 -14.41 26.65
N LEU A 29 8.33 -15.58 26.94
CA LEU A 29 7.72 -16.88 26.66
C LEU A 29 6.61 -17.21 27.67
N ARG A 30 5.43 -17.54 27.14
CA ARG A 30 4.35 -18.19 27.86
C ARG A 30 4.26 -19.64 27.41
N THR A 31 4.24 -20.55 28.37
CA THR A 31 4.04 -21.98 28.10
C THR A 31 2.79 -22.46 28.79
N LYS A 32 1.98 -23.26 28.10
CA LYS A 32 0.80 -23.93 28.64
C LYS A 32 0.96 -25.44 28.53
N TRP A 33 0.37 -26.16 29.47
CA TRP A 33 0.37 -27.62 29.50
C TRP A 33 -1.05 -28.14 29.73
N PHE A 34 -1.32 -29.34 29.20
CA PHE A 34 -2.52 -30.10 29.50
C PHE A 34 -2.49 -30.62 30.94
N GLU A 35 -3.65 -31.08 31.45
CA GLU A 35 -3.72 -31.77 32.75
C GLU A 35 -2.88 -33.06 32.80
N SER A 36 -2.49 -33.60 31.64
CA SER A 36 -1.59 -34.75 31.52
C SER A 36 -0.12 -34.41 31.71
N GLY A 37 0.24 -33.12 31.69
CA GLY A 37 1.61 -32.62 31.86
C GLY A 37 2.36 -32.51 30.54
N LEU A 38 1.74 -32.92 29.44
CA LEU A 38 2.22 -32.67 28.09
C LEU A 38 2.08 -31.18 27.77
N THR A 39 3.09 -30.63 27.10
CA THR A 39 3.04 -29.26 26.62
C THR A 39 1.91 -29.10 25.61
N ASP A 40 1.04 -28.12 25.85
CA ASP A 40 -0.11 -27.79 25.02
C ASP A 40 0.29 -26.73 23.99
N SER A 41 0.86 -25.62 24.45
CA SER A 41 1.29 -24.55 23.55
C SER A 41 2.42 -23.71 24.13
N PHE A 42 3.22 -23.15 23.22
CA PHE A 42 4.14 -22.05 23.48
C PHE A 42 3.62 -20.80 22.79
N GLY A 43 3.74 -19.65 23.45
CA GLY A 43 3.40 -18.35 22.87
C GLY A 43 4.41 -17.31 23.33
N VAL A 44 4.94 -16.51 22.40
CA VAL A 44 5.75 -15.35 22.76
C VAL A 44 4.79 -14.17 22.98
N MET A 45 4.72 -13.69 24.22
CA MET A 45 3.95 -12.49 24.57
C MET A 45 4.72 -11.27 24.08
N MET A 46 4.19 -10.67 23.01
CA MET A 46 4.77 -9.48 22.40
C MET A 46 4.21 -8.23 23.06
N THR A 47 5.09 -7.26 23.27
CA THR A 47 4.64 -5.92 23.69
C THR A 47 4.10 -5.17 22.48
N VAL A 48 3.09 -4.31 22.69
CA VAL A 48 2.55 -3.43 21.64
C VAL A 48 3.71 -2.64 21.01
N GLY A 49 3.92 -2.83 19.70
CA GLY A 49 4.99 -2.16 18.93
C GLY A 49 6.19 -3.03 18.55
N GLN A 50 6.28 -4.28 19.01
CA GLN A 50 7.33 -5.21 18.57
C GLN A 50 6.97 -5.87 17.22
N ALA A 51 7.94 -5.99 16.32
CA ALA A 51 7.78 -6.70 15.04
C ALA A 51 7.60 -8.21 15.28
N LEU A 52 6.57 -8.81 14.67
CA LEU A 52 6.33 -10.24 14.74
C LEU A 52 7.17 -10.92 13.66
N ASN A 53 8.14 -11.73 14.09
CA ASN A 53 8.96 -12.56 13.22
C ASN A 53 8.57 -14.02 13.46
N LEU A 54 7.80 -14.61 12.55
CA LEU A 54 7.50 -16.04 12.56
C LEU A 54 8.47 -16.73 11.62
N ARG A 55 9.35 -17.55 12.19
CA ARG A 55 10.26 -18.40 11.41
C ARG A 55 9.61 -19.76 11.14
N THR A 56 9.92 -20.34 9.99
CA THR A 56 9.37 -21.63 9.55
C THR A 56 9.68 -22.77 10.54
N ASP A 57 10.84 -22.75 11.20
CA ASP A 57 11.20 -23.69 12.27
C ASP A 57 10.26 -23.62 13.49
N ASN A 58 9.76 -22.44 13.86
CA ASN A 58 8.80 -22.25 14.95
C ASN A 58 7.37 -22.65 14.56
N LEU A 59 6.99 -22.45 13.29
CA LEU A 59 5.70 -22.86 12.76
C LEU A 59 5.60 -24.39 12.62
N LEU A 60 6.69 -25.03 12.18
CA LEU A 60 6.79 -26.49 12.04
C LEU A 60 7.16 -27.19 13.36
N GLY A 61 7.80 -26.51 14.31
CA GLY A 61 8.07 -27.07 15.64
C GLY A 61 6.83 -27.27 16.51
N ASN A 62 5.70 -26.66 16.13
CA ASN A 62 4.39 -26.85 16.76
C ASN A 62 3.49 -27.81 15.96
N ASP A 63 4.03 -28.43 14.91
CA ASP A 63 3.38 -29.51 14.17
C ASP A 63 3.57 -30.83 14.93
N ILE A 64 2.60 -31.16 15.79
CA ILE A 64 2.57 -32.40 16.57
C ILE A 64 1.87 -33.52 15.77
N ASP A 65 1.62 -33.33 14.47
CA ASP A 65 1.00 -34.35 13.66
C ASP A 65 1.98 -35.53 13.45
N PRO A 66 1.56 -36.80 13.69
CA PRO A 66 2.42 -37.97 13.47
C PRO A 66 2.59 -38.35 11.99
N GLU A 67 1.81 -37.75 11.10
CA GLU A 67 1.65 -38.07 9.68
C GLU A 67 2.61 -37.26 8.77
N LYS A 68 3.27 -36.24 9.33
CA LYS A 68 4.13 -35.25 8.66
C LYS A 68 3.42 -34.45 7.59
N ASN A 69 2.19 -33.97 7.83
CA ASN A 69 1.56 -33.08 6.85
C ASN A 69 2.27 -31.73 6.83
N THR A 70 2.63 -31.26 5.64
CA THR A 70 3.33 -29.99 5.49
C THR A 70 2.30 -28.85 5.43
N PHE A 71 2.37 -27.90 6.37
CA PHE A 71 1.60 -26.65 6.27
C PHE A 71 2.13 -25.82 5.11
N HIS A 72 1.31 -25.65 4.06
CA HIS A 72 1.60 -24.74 2.96
C HIS A 72 0.94 -23.38 3.23
N LEU A 73 1.75 -22.34 3.36
CA LEU A 73 1.29 -20.95 3.29
C LEU A 73 0.90 -20.65 1.84
N ILE A 74 -0.39 -20.75 1.54
CA ILE A 74 -0.92 -20.61 0.16
C ILE A 74 -0.83 -19.16 -0.32
N HIS A 75 -0.94 -18.20 0.59
CA HIS A 75 -0.93 -16.78 0.26
C HIS A 75 -0.59 -15.94 1.50
N ILE A 76 0.43 -15.10 1.40
CA ILE A 76 0.76 -14.08 2.40
C ILE A 76 0.57 -12.73 1.71
N PRO A 77 -0.43 -11.92 2.10
CA PRO A 77 -0.63 -10.61 1.51
C PRO A 77 0.57 -9.72 1.83
N ALA A 78 1.05 -8.93 0.88
CA ALA A 78 2.19 -8.01 1.10
C ALA A 78 1.88 -6.89 2.12
N PHE A 79 0.61 -6.74 2.51
CA PHE A 79 0.12 -5.73 3.43
C PHE A 79 -0.86 -6.35 4.44
N SER A 80 -0.79 -5.91 5.69
CA SER A 80 -1.79 -6.23 6.71
C SER A 80 -3.06 -5.42 6.49
N GLU A 81 -4.16 -5.85 7.11
CA GLU A 81 -5.43 -5.11 7.12
C GLU A 81 -5.30 -3.71 7.75
N ASN A 82 -4.22 -3.44 8.49
CA ASN A 82 -3.95 -2.18 9.17
C ASN A 82 -2.78 -1.41 8.55
N GLY A 83 -2.51 -1.62 7.25
CA GLY A 83 -1.51 -0.85 6.49
C GLY A 83 -0.03 -1.17 6.79
N GLY A 84 0.24 -2.26 7.52
CA GLY A 84 1.62 -2.70 7.75
C GLY A 84 2.15 -3.54 6.60
N THR A 85 3.45 -3.54 6.36
CA THR A 85 4.04 -4.42 5.35
C THR A 85 4.26 -5.80 5.94
N ILE A 86 3.98 -6.81 5.14
CA ILE A 86 4.26 -8.21 5.46
C ILE A 86 5.18 -8.73 4.36
N THR A 87 6.38 -9.15 4.74
CA THR A 87 7.35 -9.75 3.82
C THR A 87 7.55 -11.21 4.17
N TYR A 88 7.69 -12.05 3.15
CA TYR A 88 8.01 -13.47 3.32
C TYR A 88 9.10 -13.87 2.31
N ASP A 89 10.22 -14.36 2.82
CA ASP A 89 11.39 -14.78 2.01
C ASP A 89 11.49 -16.31 1.82
N GLY A 90 10.48 -17.06 2.27
CA GLY A 90 10.49 -18.53 2.27
C GLY A 90 10.83 -19.14 3.63
N GLU A 91 11.48 -18.39 4.53
CA GLU A 91 11.91 -18.87 5.85
C GLU A 91 11.36 -18.01 7.01
N VAL A 92 11.17 -16.72 6.77
CA VAL A 92 10.77 -15.73 7.77
C VAL A 92 9.59 -14.92 7.25
N ILE A 93 8.50 -14.87 8.03
CA ILE A 93 7.45 -13.88 7.87
C ILE A 93 7.80 -12.71 8.78
N ALA A 94 8.08 -11.55 8.19
CA ALA A 94 8.32 -10.31 8.92
C ALA A 94 7.14 -9.36 8.74
N TYR A 95 6.59 -8.89 9.85
CA TYR A 95 5.57 -7.86 9.89
C TYR A 95 6.16 -6.53 10.36
N THR A 96 6.05 -5.50 9.53
CA THR A 96 6.37 -4.11 9.89
C THR A 96 5.07 -3.32 9.98
N ARG A 97 4.76 -2.81 11.17
CA ARG A 97 3.63 -1.89 11.38
C ARG A 97 3.84 -0.62 10.53
N PRO A 98 2.79 0.12 10.12
CA PRO A 98 2.97 1.55 9.86
C PRO A 98 3.66 2.15 11.09
N ASP A 99 4.53 3.14 10.90
CA ASP A 99 5.22 3.73 12.04
C ASP A 99 4.19 4.22 13.10
N SER A 100 4.65 4.45 14.33
CA SER A 100 3.78 4.87 15.44
C SER A 100 3.04 6.20 15.19
N GLU A 101 3.31 6.88 14.08
CA GLU A 101 2.66 8.13 13.65
C GLU A 101 1.55 7.91 12.60
N GLY A 102 1.43 6.70 12.04
CA GLY A 102 0.40 6.38 11.04
C GLY A 102 0.74 6.86 9.63
N ASP A 103 2.04 7.03 9.33
CA ASP A 103 2.45 7.47 8.00
C ASP A 103 2.38 6.34 6.97
N LEU A 104 1.96 6.71 5.76
CA LEU A 104 1.88 5.89 4.58
C LEU A 104 3.19 5.99 3.78
N TYR A 105 3.71 4.85 3.37
CA TYR A 105 4.92 4.74 2.55
C TYR A 105 4.56 4.28 1.15
N VAL A 106 4.83 5.11 0.15
CA VAL A 106 4.56 4.82 -1.26
C VAL A 106 5.88 4.60 -1.99
N PRO A 107 6.26 3.34 -2.27
CA PRO A 107 7.47 3.03 -3.01
C PRO A 107 7.28 3.29 -4.50
N VAL A 108 8.29 3.89 -5.13
CA VAL A 108 8.45 3.99 -6.58
C VAL A 108 9.56 3.02 -6.98
N ILE A 109 9.17 1.95 -7.68
CA ILE A 109 10.09 0.92 -8.18
C ILE A 109 10.58 1.34 -9.57
N GLY A 110 11.90 1.37 -9.76
CA GLY A 110 12.53 1.57 -11.06
C GLY A 110 12.79 0.22 -11.72
N LEU A 111 12.26 0.02 -12.93
CA LEU A 111 12.53 -1.17 -13.73
C LEU A 111 13.37 -0.77 -14.95
N THR A 112 14.68 -0.94 -14.86
CA THR A 112 15.62 -0.51 -15.91
C THR A 112 16.58 -1.65 -16.26
N LYS A 113 16.90 -1.80 -17.55
CA LYS A 113 17.85 -2.81 -18.03
C LYS A 113 19.29 -2.28 -18.18
N GLU A 114 19.48 -0.98 -17.97
CA GLU A 114 20.77 -0.30 -18.02
C GLU A 114 20.94 0.58 -16.80
N ALA A 115 22.20 0.93 -16.51
CA ALA A 115 22.56 1.83 -15.45
C ALA A 115 21.89 3.21 -15.66
N LEU A 116 21.17 3.67 -14.63
CA LEU A 116 20.45 4.94 -14.60
C LEU A 116 21.42 6.11 -14.42
N MET A 117 21.25 7.15 -15.23
CA MET A 117 22.01 8.41 -15.17
C MET A 117 21.19 9.58 -14.67
N GLY A 118 19.87 9.52 -14.81
CA GLY A 118 19.01 10.56 -14.30
C GLY A 118 17.54 10.15 -14.31
N VAL A 119 16.80 10.72 -13.38
CA VAL A 119 15.36 10.54 -13.24
C VAL A 119 14.71 11.89 -12.99
N GLN A 120 13.61 12.14 -13.72
CA GLN A 120 12.69 13.21 -13.42
C GLN A 120 11.26 12.65 -13.45
N TYR A 121 10.42 13.03 -12.50
CA TYR A 121 8.98 12.78 -12.57
C TYR A 121 8.22 13.73 -11.65
N GLU A 122 6.91 13.77 -11.83
CA GLU A 122 5.99 14.45 -10.93
C GLU A 122 5.14 13.41 -10.21
N LEU A 123 4.93 13.59 -8.91
CA LEU A 123 3.95 12.86 -8.13
C LEU A 123 2.86 13.84 -7.68
N ALA A 124 1.61 13.46 -7.84
CA ALA A 124 0.50 14.26 -7.38
C ALA A 124 -0.52 13.43 -6.63
N TRP A 125 -1.20 14.06 -5.68
CA TRP A 125 -2.13 13.42 -4.76
C TRP A 125 -3.27 14.36 -4.39
N ASP A 126 -4.32 13.86 -3.75
CA ASP A 126 -5.33 14.72 -3.13
C ASP A 126 -4.83 15.27 -1.80
N HIS A 127 -4.48 16.56 -1.76
CA HIS A 127 -3.96 17.24 -0.56
C HIS A 127 -4.98 17.30 0.58
N ARG A 128 -6.27 17.10 0.30
CA ARG A 128 -7.32 17.01 1.33
C ARG A 128 -7.26 15.69 2.10
N MET A 129 -6.59 14.68 1.54
CA MET A 129 -6.49 13.33 2.10
C MET A 129 -5.08 13.00 2.59
N LEU A 130 -4.05 13.47 1.86
CA LEU A 130 -2.65 13.16 2.15
C LEU A 130 -1.80 14.43 2.23
N SER A 131 -0.90 14.48 3.22
CA SER A 131 0.12 15.52 3.39
C SER A 131 1.50 14.89 3.25
N LEU A 132 2.37 15.46 2.42
CA LEU A 132 3.74 14.97 2.22
C LEU A 132 4.57 15.23 3.48
N LYS A 133 5.22 14.19 4.00
CA LYS A 133 6.12 14.25 5.16
C LYS A 133 7.58 14.16 4.78
N GLY A 134 7.88 13.42 3.72
CA GLY A 134 9.26 13.29 3.26
C GLY A 134 9.41 12.43 2.02
N VAL A 135 10.60 12.51 1.43
CA VAL A 135 11.02 11.68 0.30
C VAL A 135 12.40 11.12 0.63
N ILE A 136 12.55 9.81 0.52
CA ILE A 136 13.79 9.10 0.87
C ILE A 136 14.22 8.26 -0.33
N SER A 137 15.51 8.21 -0.60
CA SER A 137 16.10 7.27 -1.54
C SER A 137 17.41 6.72 -0.99
N ASN A 138 17.53 5.39 -0.98
CA ASN A 138 18.79 4.70 -0.70
C ASN A 138 19.49 4.26 -2.00
N SER A 139 18.73 4.11 -3.10
CA SER A 139 19.24 3.66 -4.40
C SER A 139 19.78 4.80 -5.26
N LEU A 140 19.47 6.06 -4.96
CA LEU A 140 19.99 7.25 -5.65
C LEU A 140 21.01 7.96 -4.75
N PRO A 141 22.33 7.75 -4.93
CA PRO A 141 23.39 8.39 -4.18
C PRO A 141 23.31 9.90 -4.25
N GLY A 142 23.59 10.53 -3.12
CA GLY A 142 23.57 11.99 -3.02
C GLY A 142 22.17 12.60 -3.15
N PHE A 143 21.11 11.80 -3.23
CA PHE A 143 19.75 12.33 -3.18
C PHE A 143 19.52 13.05 -1.84
N VAL A 144 19.02 14.28 -1.94
CA VAL A 144 18.70 15.15 -0.81
C VAL A 144 17.37 15.84 -1.11
N MET A 145 16.38 15.62 -0.24
CA MET A 145 15.10 16.32 -0.30
C MET A 145 15.30 17.83 -0.13
N GLY A 146 14.56 18.63 -0.88
CA GLY A 146 14.69 20.09 -0.94
C GLY A 146 15.79 20.58 -1.90
N VAL A 147 16.73 19.71 -2.29
CA VAL A 147 17.67 19.96 -3.40
C VAL A 147 17.15 19.35 -4.69
N HIS A 148 16.72 18.09 -4.62
CA HIS A 148 16.26 17.30 -5.76
C HIS A 148 14.73 17.25 -5.87
N THR A 149 14.03 17.89 -4.94
CA THR A 149 12.57 17.92 -4.90
C THR A 149 12.06 19.34 -4.87
N TYR A 150 10.98 19.59 -5.59
CA TYR A 150 10.19 20.80 -5.47
C TYR A 150 8.73 20.41 -5.23
N ASP A 151 8.23 20.68 -4.03
CA ASP A 151 6.91 20.28 -3.57
C ASP A 151 5.98 21.47 -3.28
N GLN A 152 4.69 21.21 -3.45
CA GLN A 152 3.55 22.05 -3.11
C GLN A 152 2.43 21.16 -2.53
N GLU A 153 1.34 21.77 -2.07
CA GLU A 153 0.18 21.00 -1.63
C GLU A 153 -0.42 20.18 -2.79
N GLY A 154 -0.41 18.85 -2.66
CA GLY A 154 -1.02 17.94 -3.63
C GLY A 154 -0.16 17.59 -4.83
N TRP A 155 1.08 18.09 -4.88
CA TRP A 155 1.98 17.86 -6.01
C TRP A 155 3.44 18.07 -5.64
N ALA A 156 4.33 17.26 -6.20
CA ALA A 156 5.75 17.45 -6.11
C ALA A 156 6.45 16.97 -7.37
N SER A 157 7.60 17.54 -7.66
CA SER A 157 8.51 17.11 -8.71
C SER A 157 9.82 16.63 -8.12
N VAL A 158 10.40 15.61 -8.74
CA VAL A 158 11.74 15.08 -8.45
C VAL A 158 12.58 15.27 -9.70
N ALA A 159 13.82 15.72 -9.53
CA ALA A 159 14.86 15.67 -10.55
C ALA A 159 16.18 15.29 -9.88
N TRP A 160 16.80 14.22 -10.37
CA TRP A 160 18.09 13.73 -9.91
C TRP A 160 18.94 13.27 -11.10
N ASP A 161 20.24 13.49 -11.02
CA ASP A 161 21.25 13.01 -11.94
C ASP A 161 22.45 12.43 -11.18
N ASP A 162 23.10 11.44 -11.77
CA ASP A 162 24.31 10.85 -11.21
C ASP A 162 25.52 11.74 -11.49
N ALA A 163 25.92 12.51 -10.48
CA ALA A 163 27.07 13.41 -10.54
C ALA A 163 28.41 12.70 -10.81
N THR A 164 28.49 11.37 -10.62
CA THR A 164 29.71 10.60 -10.90
C THR A 164 29.84 10.21 -12.37
N LEU A 165 28.76 10.33 -13.15
CA LEU A 165 28.66 9.86 -14.54
C LEU A 165 28.97 8.36 -14.72
N ALA A 166 28.92 7.58 -13.63
CA ALA A 166 29.20 6.15 -13.66
C ALA A 166 27.97 5.33 -14.07
N GLY A 167 26.78 5.85 -13.82
CA GLY A 167 25.52 5.11 -13.93
C GLY A 167 25.28 4.23 -12.71
N ILE A 168 24.01 4.02 -12.36
CA ILE A 168 23.61 3.25 -11.19
C ILE A 168 22.65 2.15 -11.57
N ASP A 169 22.98 0.93 -11.16
CA ASP A 169 22.08 -0.20 -11.30
C ASP A 169 20.99 -0.11 -10.24
N ILE A 170 19.73 -0.08 -10.68
CA ILE A 170 18.56 -0.09 -9.80
C ILE A 170 18.14 -1.54 -9.60
N ASP A 171 18.03 -1.98 -8.34
CA ASP A 171 17.46 -3.27 -7.99
C ASP A 171 15.93 -3.21 -8.12
N GLU A 172 15.35 -4.08 -8.94
CA GLU A 172 13.90 -4.15 -9.15
C GLU A 172 13.12 -4.63 -7.92
N HIS A 173 13.80 -5.20 -6.93
CA HIS A 173 13.22 -5.64 -5.66
C HIS A 173 13.30 -4.58 -4.57
N GLU A 174 14.02 -3.47 -4.80
CA GLU A 174 14.13 -2.36 -3.85
C GLU A 174 13.49 -1.07 -4.40
N PRO A 175 12.88 -0.24 -3.54
CA PRO A 175 12.37 1.06 -3.96
C PRO A 175 13.51 2.01 -4.36
N MET A 176 13.47 2.48 -5.61
CA MET A 176 14.33 3.58 -6.05
C MET A 176 14.04 4.85 -5.23
N MET A 177 12.78 5.07 -4.85
CA MET A 177 12.37 6.20 -4.02
C MET A 177 11.17 5.81 -3.17
N VAL A 178 11.09 6.32 -1.95
CA VAL A 178 9.96 6.13 -1.04
C VAL A 178 9.40 7.49 -0.65
N TRP A 179 8.11 7.70 -0.92
CA TRP A 179 7.38 8.89 -0.51
C TRP A 179 6.62 8.60 0.78
N ARG A 180 6.87 9.40 1.82
CA ARG A 180 6.20 9.30 3.13
C ARG A 180 5.08 10.34 3.20
N PHE A 181 3.85 9.89 3.40
CA PHE A 181 2.67 10.73 3.55
C PHE A 181 2.05 10.52 4.92
N CYS A 182 1.41 11.56 5.44
CA CYS A 182 0.49 11.45 6.56
C CYS A 182 -0.94 11.57 6.02
N ARG A 183 -1.84 10.71 6.50
CA ARG A 183 -3.26 10.82 6.19
C ARG A 183 -3.91 11.89 7.06
N VAL A 184 -4.54 12.86 6.42
CA VAL A 184 -5.16 14.01 7.10
C VAL A 184 -6.69 13.97 7.10
N ALA A 185 -7.28 13.03 6.37
CA ALA A 185 -8.73 12.78 6.37
C ALA A 185 -9.07 11.31 6.07
N GLU A 186 -10.27 10.92 6.50
CA GLU A 186 -10.86 9.61 6.24
C GLU A 186 -11.38 9.49 4.81
N GLY A 187 -11.25 8.30 4.21
CA GLY A 187 -11.78 7.99 2.89
C GLY A 187 -10.75 7.51 1.87
N GLY A 188 -11.24 7.16 0.68
CA GLY A 188 -10.37 6.79 -0.43
C GLY A 188 -9.58 8.00 -0.94
N THR A 189 -8.47 7.75 -1.61
CA THR A 189 -7.68 8.78 -2.27
C THR A 189 -6.81 8.17 -3.36
N GLY A 190 -6.12 8.98 -4.14
CA GLY A 190 -5.21 8.47 -5.16
C GLY A 190 -3.97 9.31 -5.38
N LEU A 191 -2.99 8.67 -6.01
CA LEU A 191 -1.73 9.25 -6.41
C LEU A 191 -1.51 9.03 -7.90
N SER A 192 -0.93 10.01 -8.58
CA SER A 192 -0.57 9.93 -9.99
C SER A 192 0.89 10.28 -10.18
N LEU A 193 1.64 9.35 -10.75
CA LEU A 193 3.00 9.58 -11.22
C LEU A 193 2.93 9.98 -12.68
N GLU A 194 3.39 11.19 -12.98
CA GLU A 194 3.24 11.84 -14.27
C GLU A 194 4.59 12.33 -14.79
N ARG A 195 4.66 12.55 -16.11
CA ARG A 195 5.80 13.21 -16.79
C ARG A 195 7.16 12.59 -16.47
N ALA A 196 7.17 11.29 -16.18
CA ALA A 196 8.38 10.56 -15.89
C ALA A 196 9.30 10.52 -17.12
N LEU A 197 10.56 10.85 -16.89
CA LEU A 197 11.66 10.84 -17.84
C LEU A 197 12.82 10.13 -17.16
N LEU A 198 13.32 9.07 -17.80
CA LEU A 198 14.49 8.34 -17.35
C LEU A 198 15.60 8.47 -18.39
N VAL A 199 16.84 8.60 -17.92
CA VAL A 199 18.04 8.68 -18.76
C VAL A 199 18.98 7.56 -18.37
N GLY A 200 19.35 6.71 -19.33
CA GLY A 200 20.30 5.63 -19.14
C GLY A 200 21.71 6.04 -19.59
N LYS A 201 22.68 5.19 -19.28
CA LYS A 201 24.10 5.41 -19.60
C LYS A 201 24.41 5.35 -21.10
N GLN A 202 23.74 4.48 -21.85
CA GLN A 202 23.99 4.33 -23.30
C GLN A 202 22.87 4.95 -24.13
N GLU A 203 21.62 4.78 -23.74
CA GLU A 203 20.46 5.40 -24.38
C GLU A 203 19.57 6.16 -23.38
N GLY A 204 18.88 7.18 -23.85
CA GLY A 204 17.82 7.81 -23.07
C GLY A 204 16.59 6.91 -23.04
N PHE A 205 16.21 6.38 -21.87
CA PHE A 205 14.98 5.62 -21.73
C PHE A 205 13.72 6.42 -22.14
N GLY A 206 13.81 7.75 -22.10
CA GLY A 206 12.80 8.65 -22.63
C GLY A 206 11.60 8.79 -21.69
N ARG A 207 10.46 9.23 -22.25
CA ARG A 207 9.25 9.46 -21.47
C ARG A 207 8.57 8.14 -21.10
N MET A 208 8.28 7.98 -19.82
CA MET A 208 7.54 6.85 -19.29
C MET A 208 6.04 7.13 -19.26
N PRO A 209 5.20 6.09 -19.44
CA PRO A 209 3.77 6.21 -19.23
C PRO A 209 3.45 6.66 -17.81
N SER A 210 2.40 7.47 -17.66
CA SER A 210 1.91 7.82 -16.32
C SER A 210 1.35 6.60 -15.60
N ALA A 211 1.55 6.55 -14.29
CA ALA A 211 1.02 5.53 -13.41
C ALA A 211 0.05 6.18 -12.41
N THR A 212 -0.87 5.38 -11.90
CA THR A 212 -1.87 5.86 -10.95
C THR A 212 -2.06 4.77 -9.89
N LEU A 213 -2.13 5.19 -8.63
CA LEU A 213 -2.41 4.36 -7.47
C LEU A 213 -3.71 4.86 -6.84
N TYR A 214 -4.61 3.94 -6.51
CA TYR A 214 -5.74 4.21 -5.64
C TYR A 214 -5.48 3.61 -4.27
N LEU A 215 -5.77 4.39 -3.22
CA LEU A 215 -5.70 3.97 -1.83
C LEU A 215 -7.11 3.97 -1.27
N ARG A 216 -7.53 2.80 -0.78
CA ARG A 216 -8.81 2.66 -0.08
C ARG A 216 -8.77 3.35 1.28
N PRO A 217 -9.93 3.55 1.92
CA PRO A 217 -10.00 4.04 3.30
C PRO A 217 -9.23 3.16 4.31
N ASP A 218 -9.04 1.88 3.99
CA ASP A 218 -8.30 0.91 4.81
C ASP A 218 -6.81 0.80 4.44
N ASP A 219 -6.29 1.80 3.72
CA ASP A 219 -4.91 1.91 3.22
C ASP A 219 -4.42 0.79 2.29
N ARG A 220 -5.31 -0.13 1.89
CA ARG A 220 -4.98 -1.09 0.84
C ARG A 220 -4.93 -0.37 -0.50
N SER A 221 -3.84 -0.61 -1.23
CA SER A 221 -3.61 0.00 -2.53
C SER A 221 -4.10 -0.87 -3.69
N MET A 222 -4.47 -0.21 -4.78
CA MET A 222 -4.83 -0.84 -6.05
C MET A 222 -4.27 -0.02 -7.21
N ALA A 223 -3.81 -0.70 -8.26
CA ALA A 223 -3.43 -0.02 -9.49
C ALA A 223 -4.63 0.77 -10.05
N GLY A 224 -4.42 2.04 -10.34
CA GLY A 224 -5.42 2.90 -10.94
C GLY A 224 -5.67 2.51 -12.40
N LEU A 225 -6.92 2.68 -12.82
CA LEU A 225 -7.34 2.51 -14.20
C LEU A 225 -6.75 3.63 -15.08
N ARG A 226 -6.51 3.31 -16.35
CA ARG A 226 -6.11 4.28 -17.37
C ARG A 226 -7.33 5.10 -17.82
N GLY A 227 -7.11 6.38 -18.09
CA GLY A 227 -8.17 7.30 -18.55
C GLY A 227 -8.74 8.18 -17.42
N GLY A 228 -9.95 8.69 -17.63
CA GLY A 228 -10.63 9.60 -16.69
C GLY A 228 -11.28 8.89 -15.49
N ILE A 229 -11.66 7.62 -15.61
CA ILE A 229 -12.05 6.79 -14.46
C ILE A 229 -10.77 6.16 -13.92
N LYS A 230 -10.47 6.40 -12.64
CA LYS A 230 -9.23 5.98 -11.97
C LYS A 230 -9.41 4.79 -11.05
N ALA A 231 -10.58 4.63 -10.43
CA ALA A 231 -10.91 3.43 -9.67
C ALA A 231 -12.42 3.20 -9.62
N ILE A 232 -12.78 1.95 -9.39
CA ILE A 232 -14.16 1.47 -9.23
C ILE A 232 -14.14 0.53 -8.03
N ASP A 233 -14.97 0.82 -7.03
CA ASP A 233 -15.21 -0.05 -5.89
C ASP A 233 -16.72 -0.34 -5.75
N PHE A 234 -17.06 -1.50 -5.21
CA PHE A 234 -18.45 -1.95 -5.07
C PHE A 234 -18.75 -2.26 -3.61
N HIS A 235 -19.56 -1.42 -2.98
CA HIS A 235 -20.01 -1.63 -1.61
C HIS A 235 -21.53 -1.86 -1.61
N GLY A 236 -21.94 -3.11 -1.40
CA GLY A 236 -23.35 -3.51 -1.44
C GLY A 236 -23.98 -3.23 -2.81
N ARG A 237 -24.94 -2.30 -2.86
CA ARG A 237 -25.59 -1.85 -4.12
C ARG A 237 -25.10 -0.47 -4.60
N GLN A 238 -23.95 -0.01 -4.12
CA GLN A 238 -23.36 1.26 -4.54
C GLN A 238 -22.04 1.01 -5.29
N ILE A 239 -21.85 1.77 -6.36
CA ILE A 239 -20.58 1.90 -7.08
C ILE A 239 -19.91 3.18 -6.57
N HIS A 240 -18.72 3.05 -6.04
CA HIS A 240 -17.85 4.17 -5.68
C HIS A 240 -16.84 4.35 -6.81
N LEU A 241 -16.91 5.48 -7.51
CA LEU A 241 -15.98 5.84 -8.56
C LEU A 241 -15.04 6.93 -8.09
N TRP A 242 -13.79 6.81 -8.51
CA TRP A 242 -12.82 7.89 -8.45
C TRP A 242 -12.47 8.32 -9.85
N VAL A 243 -12.60 9.61 -10.13
CA VAL A 243 -12.40 10.16 -11.47
C VAL A 243 -11.42 11.33 -11.46
N ASP A 244 -10.79 11.55 -12.62
CA ASP A 244 -9.95 12.70 -12.94
C ASP A 244 -10.66 13.50 -14.03
N THR A 245 -11.14 14.68 -13.66
CA THR A 245 -11.90 15.58 -14.56
C THR A 245 -11.06 16.76 -15.03
N ARG A 246 -9.73 16.68 -14.92
CA ARG A 246 -8.83 17.67 -15.51
C ARG A 246 -8.89 17.64 -17.02
N GLY A 247 -8.80 18.82 -17.65
CA GLY A 247 -8.70 18.95 -19.12
C GLY A 247 -10.00 19.29 -19.85
N ALA A 248 -11.12 19.44 -19.14
CA ALA A 248 -12.35 20.04 -19.67
C ALA A 248 -13.13 20.71 -18.53
N GLN A 249 -13.97 21.69 -18.85
CA GLN A 249 -14.80 22.41 -17.85
C GLN A 249 -15.93 21.55 -17.28
N HIS A 250 -16.41 20.59 -18.07
CA HIS A 250 -17.46 19.67 -17.66
C HIS A 250 -17.17 18.28 -18.21
N TRP A 251 -17.61 17.27 -17.47
CA TRP A 251 -17.51 15.87 -17.88
C TRP A 251 -18.86 15.19 -17.76
N GLN A 252 -19.10 14.21 -18.61
CA GLN A 252 -20.30 13.41 -18.63
C GLN A 252 -19.95 11.97 -18.29
N LEU A 253 -20.53 11.47 -17.20
CA LEU A 253 -20.50 10.06 -16.84
C LEU A 253 -21.71 9.37 -17.48
N GLU A 254 -21.45 8.25 -18.15
CA GLU A 254 -22.47 7.45 -18.82
C GLU A 254 -22.34 5.97 -18.47
N SER A 255 -23.44 5.25 -18.61
CA SER A 255 -23.46 3.79 -18.56
C SER A 255 -24.18 3.17 -19.73
N ALA A 256 -23.87 1.90 -20.00
CA ALA A 256 -24.57 1.08 -20.97
C ALA A 256 -24.62 -0.37 -20.50
N SER A 257 -25.63 -1.11 -20.98
CA SER A 257 -25.69 -2.57 -20.82
C SER A 257 -24.87 -3.30 -21.89
N ARG A 258 -24.47 -2.61 -22.97
CA ARG A 258 -23.67 -3.16 -24.08
C ARG A 258 -22.71 -2.10 -24.60
N LEU A 259 -21.55 -2.54 -25.11
CA LEU A 259 -20.53 -1.68 -25.73
C LEU A 259 -20.94 -1.21 -27.15
N GLU A 260 -22.17 -0.74 -27.33
CA GLU A 260 -22.66 -0.20 -28.59
C GLU A 260 -22.69 1.34 -28.53
N PRO A 261 -22.12 2.08 -29.50
CA PRO A 261 -21.97 3.54 -29.43
C PRO A 261 -23.26 4.33 -29.21
N SER A 262 -24.41 3.82 -29.69
CA SER A 262 -25.71 4.50 -29.65
C SER A 262 -26.57 4.17 -28.42
N LYS A 263 -26.07 3.37 -27.47
CA LYS A 263 -26.86 2.87 -26.32
C LYS A 263 -26.37 3.35 -24.95
N TRP A 264 -25.62 4.45 -24.93
CA TRP A 264 -25.13 5.03 -23.69
C TRP A 264 -26.15 6.00 -23.09
N SER A 265 -26.44 5.80 -21.80
CA SER A 265 -27.32 6.63 -21.01
C SER A 265 -26.49 7.52 -20.09
N ARG A 266 -26.80 8.82 -20.09
CA ARG A 266 -26.19 9.78 -19.17
C ARG A 266 -26.58 9.45 -17.74
N LEU A 267 -25.59 9.37 -16.85
CA LEU A 267 -25.77 9.22 -15.40
C LEU A 267 -25.64 10.56 -14.68
N LYS A 268 -24.56 11.29 -14.95
CA LYS A 268 -24.24 12.53 -14.21
C LYS A 268 -23.39 13.47 -15.07
N ILE A 269 -23.54 14.78 -14.83
CA ILE A 269 -22.62 15.81 -15.32
C ILE A 269 -21.77 16.24 -14.12
N LEU A 270 -20.46 16.29 -14.32
CA LEU A 270 -19.47 16.64 -13.31
C LEU A 270 -18.82 17.96 -13.67
N ALA A 271 -18.48 18.74 -12.64
CA ALA A 271 -17.56 19.85 -12.80
C ALA A 271 -16.17 19.34 -13.18
N GLY A 272 -15.49 20.09 -14.03
CA GLY A 272 -14.14 19.83 -14.46
C GLY A 272 -13.07 20.32 -13.49
N ASN A 273 -11.82 20.11 -13.91
CA ASN A 273 -10.61 20.63 -13.27
C ASN A 273 -10.32 20.08 -11.86
N GLU A 274 -10.99 19.02 -11.44
CA GLU A 274 -10.70 18.33 -10.19
C GLU A 274 -9.87 17.07 -10.44
N ARG A 275 -8.81 16.92 -9.64
CA ARG A 275 -8.05 15.68 -9.54
C ARG A 275 -8.68 14.86 -8.42
N TRP A 276 -9.03 13.60 -8.68
CA TRP A 276 -9.59 12.68 -7.68
C TRP A 276 -10.93 13.14 -7.10
N GLN A 277 -11.95 13.21 -7.94
CA GLN A 277 -13.33 13.42 -7.51
C GLN A 277 -14.00 12.07 -7.19
N GLN A 278 -14.55 11.93 -5.99
CA GLN A 278 -15.35 10.77 -5.59
C GLN A 278 -16.79 10.89 -6.05
N LEU A 279 -17.35 9.81 -6.58
CA LEU A 279 -18.76 9.70 -6.95
C LEU A 279 -19.34 8.42 -6.37
N GLU A 280 -20.56 8.53 -5.85
CA GLU A 280 -21.34 7.37 -5.41
C GLU A 280 -22.58 7.25 -6.29
N LEU A 281 -22.80 6.04 -6.81
CA LEU A 281 -23.87 5.76 -7.76
C LEU A 281 -24.59 4.47 -7.36
N PRO A 282 -25.92 4.44 -7.36
CA PRO A 282 -26.65 3.20 -7.16
C PRO A 282 -26.38 2.25 -8.33
N HIS A 283 -25.95 1.03 -8.03
CA HIS A 283 -25.80 -0.04 -9.01
C HIS A 283 -27.19 -0.54 -9.45
N ASN A 284 -27.41 -0.53 -10.77
CA ASN A 284 -28.57 -1.12 -11.43
C ASN A 284 -28.09 -2.28 -12.31
N GLU A 285 -28.85 -3.37 -12.41
CA GLU A 285 -28.55 -4.55 -13.24
C GLU A 285 -28.26 -4.21 -14.71
N GLY A 286 -28.75 -3.09 -15.23
CA GLY A 286 -28.43 -2.61 -16.58
C GLY A 286 -27.10 -1.88 -16.75
N MET A 287 -26.31 -1.67 -15.69
CA MET A 287 -25.04 -0.92 -15.72
C MET A 287 -23.84 -1.87 -15.83
N HIS A 288 -23.53 -2.32 -17.04
CA HIS A 288 -22.39 -3.21 -17.28
C HIS A 288 -21.11 -2.47 -17.66
N PHE A 289 -21.24 -1.31 -18.29
CA PHE A 289 -20.12 -0.50 -18.77
C PHE A 289 -20.27 0.93 -18.28
N LEU A 290 -19.13 1.55 -17.95
CA LEU A 290 -19.03 2.95 -17.56
C LEU A 290 -18.02 3.66 -18.44
N ARG A 291 -18.30 4.91 -18.80
CA ARG A 291 -17.33 5.79 -19.45
C ARG A 291 -17.50 7.22 -18.98
N LEU A 292 -16.38 7.94 -18.96
CA LEU A 292 -16.32 9.36 -18.63
C LEU A 292 -15.82 10.12 -19.86
N LEU A 293 -16.60 11.09 -20.32
CA LEU A 293 -16.32 11.86 -21.53
C LEU A 293 -16.23 13.35 -21.23
N PRO A 294 -15.23 14.08 -21.77
CA PRO A 294 -15.18 15.51 -21.63
C PRO A 294 -16.32 16.13 -22.45
N LEU A 295 -17.08 17.03 -21.84
CA LEU A 295 -17.99 17.89 -22.56
C LEU A 295 -17.18 19.07 -23.07
N ILE A 296 -16.81 19.00 -24.35
CA ILE A 296 -16.21 20.14 -25.02
C ILE A 296 -17.32 21.17 -25.15
N GLY A 297 -17.19 22.29 -24.45
CA GLY A 297 -18.02 23.45 -24.71
C GLY A 297 -17.85 23.82 -26.18
N THR A 298 -18.94 23.85 -26.95
CA THR A 298 -18.97 24.69 -28.14
C THR A 298 -19.00 26.12 -27.61
N ASP A 299 -17.84 26.65 -27.23
CA ASP A 299 -17.67 28.09 -27.14
C ASP A 299 -17.87 28.62 -28.56
N ARG A 300 -19.09 29.10 -28.81
CA ARG A 300 -19.40 30.02 -29.90
C ARG A 300 -19.16 31.43 -29.41
#